data_AF-A0AAW9NCW7-F1
#
_entry.id   AF-A0AAW9NCW7-F1
#
_cell.length_a   1.000
_cell.length_b   1.000
_cell.length_c   1.000
_cell.angle_alpha   90.00
_cell.angle_beta   90.00
_cell.angle_gamma   90.00
#
_symmetry.space_group_name_H-M   'P 1'
#
loop_
_entity.id
_entity.type
_entity.pdbx_description
1 polymer ?
#
loop_
_entity_poly.entity_id
_entity_poly.type
_entity_poly.pdbx_seq_one_letter_code
_entity_poly.pdbx_strand_id
1 'polypeptide(L)' 'MILKTVLELSKMIDGHRQDMYVLTKNKGTSHPEVIKISQHLNEDILRMQNIIEEINPRQQTLI' A
#
# COMPACT_ATOMS: atom_id res chain seq x y z
N MET A 1 11.48 -12.56 -9.46
CA MET A 1 12.16 -12.87 -8.18
C MET A 1 11.43 -12.15 -7.07
N ILE A 2 11.15 -12.82 -5.96
CA ILE A 2 10.34 -12.26 -4.87
C ILE A 2 10.89 -10.94 -4.31
N LEU A 3 12.22 -10.83 -4.15
CA LEU A 3 12.88 -9.60 -3.70
C LEU A 3 12.68 -8.40 -4.65
N LYS A 4 12.71 -8.65 -5.97
CA LYS A 4 12.45 -7.60 -6.97
C LYS A 4 11.01 -7.11 -6.87
N THR A 5 10.06 -8.04 -6.76
CA THR A 5 8.63 -7.72 -6.60
C THR A 5 8.37 -6.92 -5.32
N VAL A 6 8.97 -7.32 -4.19
CA VAL A 6 8.87 -6.58 -2.92
C VAL A 6 9.45 -5.17 -3.06
N LEU A 7 10.60 -5.02 -3.70
CA LEU A 7 11.22 -3.71 -3.89
C LEU A 7 10.37 -2.78 -4.77
N GLU A 8 9.79 -3.30 -5.85
CA GLU A 8 8.88 -2.55 -6.72
C GLU A 8 7.61 -2.13 -5.97
N LEU A 9 7.02 -3.05 -5.20
CA LEU A 9 5.83 -2.77 -4.39
C LEU A 9 6.09 -1.74 -3.29
N SER A 10 7.24 -1.81 -2.63
CA SER A 10 7.66 -0.80 -1.65
C SER A 10 7.71 0.60 -2.26
N LYS A 11 8.27 0.74 -3.47
CA LYS A 11 8.35 2.03 -4.17
C LYS A 11 6.98 2.56 -4.56
N MET A 12 6.06 1.68 -4.99
CA MET A 12 4.69 2.07 -5.32
C MET A 12 3.94 2.55 -4.07
N ILE A 13 4.04 1.82 -2.95
CA ILE A 13 3.47 2.23 -1.67
C ILE A 13 3.97 3.61 -1.26
N ASP A 14 5.28 3.84 -1.30
CA ASP A 14 5.85 5.14 -0.94
C ASP A 14 5.35 6.28 -1.85
N GLY A 15 5.27 6.01 -3.16
CA GLY A 15 4.70 6.94 -4.13
C GLY A 15 3.25 7.27 -3.83
N HIS A 16 2.39 6.26 -3.65
CA HIS A 16 0.98 6.44 -3.33
C HIS A 16 0.77 7.16 -1.98
N ARG A 17 1.61 6.92 -0.96
CA ARG A 17 1.57 7.66 0.30
C ARG A 17 1.87 9.14 0.11
N GLN A 18 2.90 9.45 -0.69
CA GLN A 18 3.29 10.83 -0.96
C GLN A 18 2.20 11.57 -1.75
N ASP A 19 1.68 10.95 -2.81
CA ASP A 19 0.63 11.53 -3.63
C ASP A 19 -0.67 11.71 -2.82
N MET A 20 -1.05 10.74 -2.00
CA MET A 20 -2.21 10.85 -1.11
C MET A 20 -2.05 12.01 -0.12
N TYR A 21 -0.85 12.20 0.45
CA TYR A 21 -0.59 13.33 1.34
C TYR A 21 -0.78 14.68 0.62
N VAL A 22 -0.19 14.83 -0.58
CA VAL A 22 -0.30 16.05 -1.38
C VAL A 22 -1.75 16.31 -1.79
N LEU A 23 -2.46 15.28 -2.28
CA LEU A 23 -3.85 15.38 -2.70
C LEU A 23 -4.78 15.72 -1.52
N THR A 24 -4.58 15.08 -0.37
CA THR A 24 -5.37 15.34 0.85
C THR A 24 -5.19 16.77 1.33
N LYS A 25 -3.96 17.27 1.33
CA LYS A 25 -3.64 18.65 1.71
C LYS A 25 -4.33 19.67 0.81
N ASN A 26 -4.43 19.38 -0.49
CA ASN A 26 -4.97 20.31 -1.48
C ASN A 26 -6.49 20.23 -1.64
N LYS A 27 -7.07 19.03 -1.52
CA LYS A 27 -8.47 18.75 -1.91
C LYS A 27 -9.35 18.25 -0.77
N GLY A 28 -8.76 17.89 0.37
CA GLY A 28 -9.45 17.30 1.51
C GLY A 28 -9.63 15.78 1.40
N THR A 29 -9.88 15.14 2.54
CA THR A 29 -9.92 13.67 2.69
C THR A 29 -11.06 12.99 1.93
N SER A 30 -12.20 13.68 1.79
CA SER A 30 -13.39 13.14 1.11
C SER A 30 -13.38 13.36 -0.40
N HIS A 31 -12.32 13.94 -0.96
CA HIS A 31 -12.25 14.19 -2.40
C HIS A 31 -12.16 12.86 -3.17
N PRO A 32 -12.87 12.67 -4.29
CA PRO A 32 -12.87 11.41 -5.03
C PRO A 32 -11.48 10.89 -5.41
N GLU A 33 -10.56 11.78 -5.80
CA GLU A 33 -9.17 11.40 -6.10
C GLU A 33 -8.39 10.92 -4.87
N VAL A 34 -8.67 11.49 -3.69
CA VAL A 34 -8.05 11.06 -2.42
C VAL A 34 -8.56 9.69 -2.02
N ILE A 35 -9.86 9.44 -2.20
CA ILE A 35 -10.46 8.12 -2.00
C ILE A 35 -9.87 7.09 -2.97
N LYS A 36 -9.72 7.44 -4.24
CA LYS A 36 -9.17 6.53 -5.24
C LYS A 36 -7.72 6.14 -4.92
N ILE A 37 -6.88 7.09 -4.55
CA ILE A 37 -5.48 6.78 -4.23
C ILE A 37 -5.34 6.04 -2.90
N SER A 38 -6.23 6.27 -1.92
CA SER A 38 -6.22 5.49 -0.69
C SER A 38 -6.62 4.03 -0.91
N GLN A 39 -7.54 3.77 -1.86
CA GLN A 39 -7.88 2.42 -2.29
C GLN A 39 -6.67 1.70 -2.93
N HIS A 40 -6.00 2.35 -3.89
CA HIS A 40 -4.79 1.76 -4.50
C HIS A 40 -3.68 1.50 -3.48
N LEU A 41 -3.44 2.45 -2.57
CA LEU A 41 -2.47 2.27 -1.48
C LEU A 41 -2.83 1.05 -0.61
N ASN A 42 -4.11 0.87 -0.29
CA ASN A 42 -4.57 -0.27 0.49
C ASN A 42 -4.37 -1.60 -0.25
N GLU A 43 -4.66 -1.65 -1.55
CA GLU A 43 -4.42 -2.84 -2.39
C GLU A 43 -2.93 -3.22 -2.41
N ASP A 44 -2.04 -2.25 -2.54
CA ASP A 44 -0.59 -2.49 -2.53
C ASP A 44 -0.10 -2.99 -1.16
N ILE A 45 -0.64 -2.45 -0.05
CA ILE A 45 -0.33 -2.91 1.31
C ILE A 45 -0.78 -4.35 1.51
N LEU A 46 -2.01 -4.69 1.11
CA LEU A 46 -2.53 -6.06 1.19
C LEU A 46 -1.67 -7.03 0.37
N ARG A 47 -1.26 -6.63 -0.83
CA ARG A 47 -0.36 -7.43 -1.66
C ARG A 47 0.98 -7.68 -0.98
N MET A 48 1.52 -6.69 -0.27
CA MET A 48 2.78 -6.84 0.48
C MET A 48 2.60 -7.82 1.64
N GLN A 49 1.50 -7.73 2.38
CA GLN A 49 1.16 -8.64 3.47
C GLN A 49 1.07 -10.09 2.98
N ASN A 50 0.38 -10.33 1.87
CA ASN A 50 0.31 -11.68 1.26
C ASN A 50 1.69 -12.23 0.90
N ILE A 51 2.58 -11.41 0.33
CA ILE A 51 3.95 -11.84 0.02
C ILE A 51 4.73 -12.17 1.31
N ILE A 52 4.57 -11.37 2.37
CA ILE A 52 5.20 -11.64 3.67
C ILE A 52 4.70 -12.97 4.26
N GLU A 53 3.39 -13.23 4.17
CA GLU A 53 2.77 -14.48 4.61
C GLU A 53 3.27 -15.69 3.79
N GLU A 54 3.42 -15.56 2.47
CA GLU A 54 3.99 -16.59 1.60
C GLU A 54 5.45 -16.93 1.99
N ILE A 55 6.24 -15.92 2.37
CA ILE A 55 7.64 -16.10 2.78
C ILE A 55 7.72 -16.68 4.20
N ASN A 56 6.83 -16.27 5.10
CA ASN A 56 6.82 -16.67 6.50
C ASN A 56 5.40 -16.98 7.00
N PRO A 57 4.90 -18.22 6.78
CA PRO A 57 3.53 -18.61 7.09
C PRO A 57 3.17 -18.58 8.58
N ARG A 58 4.14 -18.37 9.48
CA ARG A 58 3.97 -18.52 10.94
C ARG A 58 3.48 -17.26 11.66
N GLN A 59 3.19 -16.17 10.95
CA GLN A 59 2.66 -14.94 11.55
C GLN A 59 1.12 -14.85 11.61
N GLN A 60 0.41 -15.97 11.48
CA GLN A 60 -0.98 -16.05 11.98
C GLN A 60 -0.97 -16.02 13.52
N THR A 61 -0.78 -14.83 14.10
CA THR A 61 -1.18 -14.56 15.49
C THR A 61 -2.21 -13.44 15.46
N LEU A 62 -3.47 -13.88 15.44
CA LEU A 62 -4.65 -13.28 16.07
C LEU A 62 -4.78 -11.75 16.02
N ILE A 63 -5.73 -11.29 15.21
CA ILE A 63 -6.64 -10.21 15.58
C ILE A 63 -8.06 -10.77 15.53
#